data_AF-A0A166U226-F1
#
_entry.id   AF-A0A166U226-F1
#
_cell.length_a   1.000
_cell.length_b   1.000
_cell.length_c   1.000
_cell.angle_alpha   90.00
_cell.angle_beta   90.00
_cell.angle_gamma   90.00
#
_symmetry.space_group_name_H-M   'P 1'
#
loop_
_entity.id
_entity.type
_entity.pdbx_description
1 polymer ?
#
loop_
_entity_poly.entity_id
_entity_poly.type
_entity_poly.pdbx_seq_one_letter_code
_entity_poly.pdbx_strand_id
1 'polypeptide(L)'
;MSEHYIPTAYDLAVGGNPFAYGAVSISTVTRSQTEAFNTGINARDLGQCIICGYGDPIALEHAHIIPKVEDDTWADLKTRGFIPSQCKSVEHETRNGILLCCNHHRIFDAYKFYIRWVPDLHRFILINHSVSSSMEQYHGRTVNLRPNCPRLPFHGAFLIHEMRVRGFWPSQADRPIALPILEQDWISGSSSGPIPPASGNITPSGSQPLPTLASLPFLSTSLSTSGGGQQDQSGSIADPLDTDTQPKVLHMTNPFANPAGLAALKHSFAEQANWKAAQLEGESWEGTAEENVAKWHAITAPDTSVI
;
A
#
# COMPACT_ATOMS: atom_id res chain seq x y z
N MET A 1 -25.65 1.43 -10.81
CA MET A 1 -24.85 2.50 -11.43
C MET A 1 -23.40 2.31 -11.01
N SER A 2 -22.46 2.17 -11.95
CA SER A 2 -21.03 2.01 -11.63
C SER A 2 -20.42 3.39 -11.35
N GLU A 3 -20.08 3.67 -10.09
CA GLU A 3 -19.33 4.88 -9.73
C GLU A 3 -17.87 4.72 -10.18
N HIS A 4 -17.48 5.52 -11.17
CA HIS A 4 -16.07 5.64 -11.54
C HIS A 4 -15.37 6.51 -10.49
N TYR A 5 -14.26 6.01 -9.93
CA TYR A 5 -13.48 6.78 -8.98
C TYR A 5 -12.76 7.93 -9.69
N ILE A 6 -13.13 9.16 -9.35
CA ILE A 6 -12.40 10.37 -9.69
C ILE A 6 -11.81 10.89 -8.36
N PRO A 7 -10.48 10.91 -8.20
CA PRO A 7 -9.87 11.42 -6.98
C PRO A 7 -10.28 12.88 -6.77
N THR A 8 -10.84 13.19 -5.60
CA THR A 8 -11.01 14.58 -5.18
C THR A 8 -9.67 15.10 -4.68
N ALA A 9 -9.33 16.35 -5.02
CA ALA A 9 -8.19 17.01 -4.37
C ALA A 9 -8.46 17.09 -2.87
N TYR A 10 -7.45 16.80 -2.06
CA TYR A 10 -7.58 16.85 -0.61
C TYR A 10 -7.71 18.31 -0.17
N ASP A 11 -8.72 18.61 0.66
CA ASP A 11 -8.92 19.94 1.23
C ASP A 11 -8.38 19.98 2.65
N LEU A 12 -7.27 20.71 2.83
CA LEU A 12 -6.60 20.93 4.11
C LEU A 12 -7.50 21.63 5.15
N ALA A 13 -8.55 22.34 4.71
CA ALA A 13 -9.40 23.14 5.58
C ALA A 13 -10.43 22.32 6.36
N VAL A 14 -10.87 21.17 5.81
CA VAL A 14 -12.00 20.39 6.38
C VAL A 14 -11.54 19.33 7.38
N GLY A 15 -10.28 18.88 7.31
CA GLY A 15 -9.73 17.84 8.19
C GLY A 15 -9.13 18.32 9.52
N GLY A 16 -9.03 19.64 9.74
CA GLY A 16 -8.15 20.22 10.77
C GLY A 16 -6.67 20.03 10.39
N ASN A 17 -5.76 20.92 10.83
CA ASN A 17 -4.34 20.88 10.43
C ASN A 17 -3.70 19.51 10.78
N PRO A 18 -3.53 18.57 9.81
CA PRO A 18 -2.91 17.29 10.08
C PRO A 18 -1.38 17.44 10.19
N PHE A 19 -0.87 18.64 9.89
CA PHE A 19 0.53 19.06 9.94
C PHE A 19 0.83 19.89 11.18
N ALA A 20 0.22 19.57 12.31
CA ALA A 20 0.92 19.83 13.57
C ALA A 20 2.21 19.00 13.55
N TYR A 21 3.25 19.53 12.87
CA TYR A 21 4.64 19.16 13.06
C TYR A 21 4.91 19.46 14.53
N GLY A 22 4.59 18.50 15.40
CA GLY A 22 4.78 18.64 16.83
C GLY A 22 6.26 18.84 17.07
N ALA A 23 6.68 20.10 17.26
CA ALA A 23 8.04 20.53 17.59
C ALA A 23 9.16 19.59 17.07
N VAL A 24 9.10 19.18 15.81
CA VAL A 24 10.12 18.27 15.26
C VAL A 24 11.34 19.14 15.00
N SER A 25 12.36 18.99 15.82
CA SER A 25 13.61 19.74 15.67
C SER A 25 14.20 19.48 14.27
N ILE A 26 14.80 20.50 13.66
CA ILE A 26 15.56 20.36 12.40
C ILE A 26 16.56 19.21 12.50
N SER A 27 17.14 18.99 13.68
CA SER A 27 18.06 17.87 13.96
C SER A 27 17.43 16.47 13.79
N THR A 28 16.12 16.32 13.99
CA THR A 28 15.42 15.05 13.77
C THR A 28 15.18 14.80 12.28
N VAL A 29 14.95 15.88 11.52
CA VAL A 29 14.77 15.84 10.06
C VAL A 29 16.11 15.61 9.35
N THR A 30 17.17 16.30 9.74
CA THR A 30 18.52 16.13 9.15
C THR A 30 19.18 14.79 9.51
N ARG A 31 18.81 14.15 10.63
CA ARG A 31 19.26 12.78 10.97
C ARG A 31 18.82 11.75 9.94
N SER A 32 17.81 12.06 9.13
CA SER A 32 17.34 11.22 8.03
C SER A 32 18.31 11.22 6.85
N GLN A 33 19.13 12.27 6.62
CA GLN A 33 20.12 12.29 5.53
C GLN A 33 21.12 11.12 5.63
N THR A 34 21.51 10.75 6.85
CA THR A 34 22.48 9.68 7.14
C THR A 34 21.82 8.35 7.48
N GLU A 35 20.49 8.30 7.56
CA GLU A 35 19.80 7.04 7.80
C GLU A 35 19.97 6.09 6.62
N ALA A 36 20.43 4.87 6.92
CA ALA A 36 20.56 3.81 5.95
C ALA A 36 19.19 3.31 5.48
N PHE A 37 19.07 3.04 4.18
CA PHE A 37 17.84 2.58 3.52
C PHE A 37 17.10 1.49 4.30
N ASN A 38 17.79 0.39 4.65
CA ASN A 38 17.20 -0.73 5.37
C ASN A 38 16.73 -0.36 6.79
N THR A 39 17.50 0.46 7.50
CA THR A 39 17.17 0.88 8.87
C THR A 39 15.90 1.71 8.89
N GLY A 40 15.75 2.66 7.97
CA GLY A 40 14.56 3.50 7.88
C GLY A 40 13.30 2.69 7.54
N ILE A 41 13.42 1.72 6.63
CA ILE A 41 12.31 0.83 6.26
C ILE A 41 11.94 -0.09 7.43
N ASN A 42 12.90 -0.72 8.09
CA ASN A 42 12.63 -1.60 9.25
C ASN A 42 11.89 -0.85 10.36
N ALA A 43 12.31 0.38 10.66
CA ALA A 43 11.66 1.21 11.68
C ALA A 43 10.22 1.61 11.28
N ARG A 44 9.99 1.92 10.00
CA ARG A 44 8.68 2.32 9.48
C ARG A 44 7.70 1.14 9.41
N ASP A 45 8.17 0.01 8.88
CA ASP A 45 7.36 -1.19 8.59
C ASP A 45 7.36 -2.18 9.76
N LEU A 46 7.90 -1.76 10.92
CA LEU A 46 7.91 -2.49 12.19
C LEU A 46 8.57 -3.87 12.12
N GLY A 47 9.51 -4.06 11.20
CA GLY A 47 10.14 -5.36 10.97
C GLY A 47 9.15 -6.43 10.51
N GLN A 48 8.10 -6.05 9.77
CA GLN A 48 7.07 -6.95 9.26
C GLN A 48 6.80 -6.71 7.78
N CYS A 49 6.36 -7.76 7.08
CA CYS A 49 5.85 -7.63 5.73
C CYS A 49 4.59 -6.75 5.73
N ILE A 50 4.59 -5.67 4.95
CA ILE A 50 3.45 -4.72 4.92
C ILE A 50 2.14 -5.32 4.38
N ILE A 51 2.18 -6.51 3.78
CA ILE A 51 1.00 -7.20 3.22
C ILE A 51 0.43 -8.23 4.19
N CYS A 52 1.25 -9.13 4.72
CA CYS A 52 0.78 -10.28 5.51
C CYS A 52 1.23 -10.29 6.98
N GLY A 53 2.03 -9.32 7.43
CA GLY A 53 2.46 -9.23 8.82
C GLY A 53 3.52 -10.24 9.24
N TYR A 54 3.98 -11.09 8.32
CA TYR A 54 5.08 -12.02 8.59
C TYR A 54 6.33 -11.25 9.04
N GLY A 55 6.95 -11.67 10.15
CA GLY A 55 7.93 -10.87 10.88
C GLY A 55 9.25 -11.58 11.18
N ASP A 56 9.57 -12.71 10.53
CA ASP A 56 10.88 -13.36 10.70
C ASP A 56 11.94 -12.56 9.94
N PRO A 57 12.94 -11.97 10.63
CA PRO A 57 13.95 -11.13 10.00
C PRO A 57 14.77 -11.83 8.91
N ILE A 58 14.88 -13.17 8.94
CA ILE A 58 15.67 -13.94 7.97
C ILE A 58 14.97 -14.01 6.62
N ALA A 59 13.63 -13.96 6.61
CA ALA A 59 12.81 -14.10 5.41
C ALA A 59 12.12 -12.79 4.98
N LEU A 60 12.54 -11.68 5.57
CA LEU A 60 12.17 -10.33 5.17
C LEU A 60 13.20 -9.72 4.24
N GLU A 61 12.71 -9.01 3.23
CA GLU A 61 13.50 -8.41 2.16
C GLU A 61 13.05 -6.96 1.94
N HIS A 62 14.03 -6.08 1.76
CA HIS A 62 13.81 -4.68 1.40
C HIS A 62 13.63 -4.58 -0.12
N ALA A 63 12.39 -4.41 -0.55
CA ALA A 63 12.05 -4.24 -1.96
C ALA A 63 12.11 -2.75 -2.32
N HIS A 64 12.81 -2.43 -3.42
CA HIS A 64 12.73 -1.10 -4.04
C HIS A 64 11.50 -1.02 -4.95
N ILE A 65 10.68 0.02 -4.80
CA ILE A 65 9.50 0.25 -5.64
C ILE A 65 9.92 0.61 -7.06
N ILE A 66 10.84 1.57 -7.19
CA ILE A 66 11.60 1.83 -8.42
C ILE A 66 12.95 1.12 -8.28
N PRO A 67 13.26 0.13 -9.14
CA PRO A 67 14.49 -0.66 -9.02
C PRO A 67 15.75 0.20 -8.94
N LYS A 68 16.70 -0.22 -8.09
CA LYS A 68 17.95 0.50 -7.83
C LYS A 68 18.82 0.78 -9.07
N VAL A 69 18.60 0.02 -10.14
CA VAL A 69 19.36 0.14 -11.40
C VAL A 69 18.77 1.19 -12.35
N GLU A 70 17.65 1.81 -11.99
CA GLU A 70 16.89 2.71 -12.85
C GLU A 70 17.01 4.18 -12.44
N ASP A 71 18.25 4.66 -12.32
CA ASP A 71 18.55 6.06 -11.97
C ASP A 71 17.87 7.07 -12.91
N ASP A 72 17.81 6.77 -14.22
CA ASP A 72 17.16 7.63 -15.22
C ASP A 72 15.65 7.74 -14.98
N THR A 73 15.00 6.64 -14.61
CA THR A 73 13.57 6.66 -14.26
C THR A 73 13.38 7.52 -13.02
N TRP A 74 14.20 7.33 -11.99
CA TRP A 74 14.14 8.11 -10.77
C TRP A 74 14.31 9.61 -11.03
N ALA A 75 15.25 9.99 -11.89
CA ALA A 75 15.46 11.37 -12.33
C ALA A 75 14.25 11.92 -13.10
N ASP A 76 13.64 11.14 -13.99
CA ASP A 76 12.43 11.55 -14.72
C ASP A 76 11.24 11.78 -13.76
N LEU A 77 11.09 10.94 -12.72
CA LEU A 77 10.06 11.13 -11.70
C LEU A 77 10.24 12.44 -10.92
N LYS A 78 11.48 12.83 -10.63
CA LYS A 78 11.80 14.13 -10.01
C LYS A 78 11.41 15.28 -10.94
N THR A 79 11.87 15.23 -12.18
CA THR A 79 11.63 16.28 -13.19
C THR A 79 10.15 16.46 -13.48
N ARG A 80 9.38 15.37 -13.52
CA ARG A 80 7.94 15.40 -13.79
C ARG A 80 7.10 15.67 -12.54
N GLY A 81 7.71 15.80 -11.36
CA GLY A 81 6.99 16.06 -10.11
C GLY A 81 6.09 14.89 -9.67
N PHE A 82 6.52 13.66 -9.91
CA PHE A 82 5.92 12.47 -9.27
C PHE A 82 6.51 12.22 -7.88
N ILE A 83 7.75 12.65 -7.67
CA ILE A 83 8.46 12.63 -6.38
C ILE A 83 9.18 13.98 -6.17
N PRO A 84 9.53 14.34 -4.93
CA PRO A 84 10.28 15.57 -4.64
C PRO A 84 11.63 15.59 -5.36
N SER A 85 12.02 16.71 -5.96
CA SER A 85 13.33 16.82 -6.62
C SER A 85 14.50 16.70 -5.64
N GLN A 86 14.28 17.10 -4.38
CA GLN A 86 15.24 17.08 -3.28
C GLN A 86 15.48 15.69 -2.66
N CYS A 87 14.67 14.69 -3.00
CA CYS A 87 14.84 13.35 -2.40
C CYS A 87 16.19 12.71 -2.79
N LYS A 88 16.62 11.69 -2.07
CA LYS A 88 17.94 11.05 -2.27
C LYS A 88 18.03 10.32 -3.62
N SER A 89 19.16 9.65 -3.87
CA SER A 89 19.29 8.72 -4.99
C SER A 89 18.31 7.54 -4.85
N VAL A 90 18.02 6.85 -5.96
CA VAL A 90 17.08 5.72 -6.01
C VAL A 90 17.43 4.62 -5.01
N GLU A 91 18.73 4.39 -4.79
CA GLU A 91 19.24 3.34 -3.90
C GLU A 91 19.05 3.68 -2.41
N HIS A 92 19.23 4.95 -2.04
CA HIS A 92 19.34 5.37 -0.64
C HIS A 92 18.06 6.02 -0.10
N GLU A 93 17.07 6.24 -0.95
CA GLU A 93 15.80 6.82 -0.56
C GLU A 93 14.90 5.80 0.15
N THR A 94 14.73 5.92 1.47
CA THR A 94 13.87 5.02 2.27
C THR A 94 12.41 5.04 1.79
N ARG A 95 11.96 6.17 1.23
CA ARG A 95 10.62 6.34 0.62
C ARG A 95 10.50 5.69 -0.76
N ASN A 96 11.57 5.10 -1.29
CA ASN A 96 11.55 4.22 -2.46
C ASN A 96 11.49 2.74 -2.08
N GLY A 97 11.41 2.39 -0.79
CA GLY A 97 11.43 0.99 -0.37
C GLY A 97 10.26 0.57 0.50
N ILE A 98 9.99 -0.73 0.52
CA ILE A 98 9.00 -1.41 1.38
C ILE A 98 9.56 -2.73 1.90
N LEU A 99 9.11 -3.15 3.09
CA LEU A 99 9.47 -4.44 3.67
C LEU A 99 8.46 -5.52 3.27
N LEU A 100 8.94 -6.57 2.62
CA LEU A 100 8.13 -7.69 2.15
C LEU A 100 8.74 -9.02 2.63
N CYS A 101 7.91 -10.05 2.81
CA CYS A 101 8.46 -11.40 2.91
C CYS A 101 8.89 -11.89 1.52
N CYS A 102 9.79 -12.87 1.46
CA CYS A 102 10.34 -13.38 0.20
C CYS A 102 9.28 -13.78 -0.85
N ASN A 103 8.12 -14.31 -0.42
CA ASN A 103 7.03 -14.63 -1.32
C ASN A 103 6.38 -13.38 -1.92
N HIS A 104 6.06 -12.38 -1.10
CA HIS A 104 5.46 -11.15 -1.59
C HIS A 104 6.42 -10.31 -2.42
N HIS A 105 7.71 -10.30 -2.09
CA HIS A 105 8.73 -9.60 -2.89
C HIS A 105 8.85 -10.21 -4.29
N ARG A 106 8.96 -11.54 -4.40
CA ARG A 106 8.98 -12.22 -5.72
C ARG A 106 7.72 -11.94 -6.54
N ILE A 107 6.57 -11.87 -5.90
CA ILE A 107 5.29 -11.57 -6.56
C ILE A 107 5.22 -10.09 -6.98
N PHE A 108 5.77 -9.18 -6.18
CA PHE A 108 5.89 -7.75 -6.47
C PHE A 108 6.77 -7.53 -7.72
N ASP A 109 7.97 -8.12 -7.74
CA ASP A 109 8.90 -8.05 -8.89
C ASP A 109 8.35 -8.73 -10.16
N ALA A 110 7.51 -9.75 -10.00
CA ALA A 110 6.79 -10.39 -11.10
C ALA A 110 5.56 -9.60 -11.59
N TYR A 111 5.39 -8.37 -11.10
CA TYR A 111 4.33 -7.45 -11.50
C TYR A 111 2.92 -8.04 -11.37
N LYS A 112 2.66 -8.82 -10.32
CA LYS A 112 1.36 -9.53 -10.15
C LYS A 112 0.29 -8.69 -9.46
N PHE A 113 0.69 -7.71 -8.65
CA PHE A 113 -0.19 -6.78 -7.96
C PHE A 113 0.45 -5.39 -7.94
N TYR A 114 -0.35 -4.38 -7.63
CA TYR A 114 0.15 -3.05 -7.29
C TYR A 114 -0.51 -2.54 -6.01
N ILE A 115 0.09 -1.51 -5.42
CA ILE A 115 -0.45 -0.81 -4.24
C ILE A 115 -0.84 0.60 -4.70
N ARG A 116 -2.06 1.03 -4.36
CA ARG A 116 -2.62 2.35 -4.74
C ARG A 116 -2.92 3.18 -3.50
N TRP A 117 -2.44 4.42 -3.47
CA TRP A 117 -2.92 5.44 -2.54
C TRP A 117 -4.33 5.91 -2.95
N VAL A 118 -5.26 5.95 -2.00
CA VAL A 118 -6.62 6.46 -2.18
C VAL A 118 -6.81 7.67 -1.26
N PRO A 119 -6.71 8.91 -1.80
CA PRO A 119 -6.80 10.14 -1.01
C PRO A 119 -8.02 10.20 -0.09
N ASP A 120 -9.22 9.94 -0.62
CA ASP A 120 -10.47 10.09 0.14
C ASP A 120 -10.58 9.13 1.34
N LEU A 121 -9.84 8.03 1.32
CA LEU A 121 -9.84 7.03 2.38
C LEU A 121 -8.60 7.09 3.26
N HIS A 122 -7.64 7.94 2.91
CA HIS A 122 -6.30 8.01 3.51
C HIS A 122 -5.66 6.63 3.68
N ARG A 123 -5.76 5.76 2.68
CA ARG A 123 -5.32 4.35 2.77
C ARG A 123 -4.59 3.93 1.51
N PHE A 124 -3.64 3.01 1.70
CA PHE A 124 -3.04 2.25 0.61
C PHE A 124 -3.76 0.93 0.47
N ILE A 125 -4.13 0.58 -0.76
CA ILE A 125 -4.90 -0.63 -1.07
C ILE A 125 -4.09 -1.50 -2.02
N LEU A 126 -4.07 -2.81 -1.78
CA LEU A 126 -3.47 -3.78 -2.68
C LEU A 126 -4.48 -4.23 -3.75
N ILE A 127 -4.07 -4.19 -5.02
CA ILE A 127 -4.87 -4.67 -6.15
C ILE A 127 -4.17 -5.87 -6.79
N ASN A 128 -4.77 -7.06 -6.66
CA ASN A 128 -4.34 -8.29 -7.34
C ASN A 128 -4.67 -8.25 -8.84
N HIS A 129 -3.97 -7.43 -9.61
CA HIS A 129 -4.26 -7.18 -11.02
C HIS A 129 -4.11 -8.43 -11.90
N SER A 130 -3.15 -9.29 -11.59
CA SER A 130 -2.92 -10.54 -12.35
C SER A 130 -3.95 -11.64 -12.10
N VAL A 131 -4.87 -11.45 -11.14
CA VAL A 131 -5.86 -12.47 -10.71
C VAL A 131 -5.17 -13.73 -10.18
N SER A 132 -4.00 -13.57 -9.53
CA SER A 132 -3.29 -14.69 -8.92
C SER A 132 -4.06 -15.23 -7.73
N SER A 133 -4.32 -16.54 -7.68
CA SER A 133 -5.05 -17.18 -6.58
C SER A 133 -4.38 -16.95 -5.22
N SER A 134 -3.06 -16.95 -5.17
CA SER A 134 -2.28 -16.68 -3.95
C SER A 134 -2.44 -15.25 -3.39
N MET A 135 -2.87 -14.31 -4.22
CA MET A 135 -3.04 -12.90 -3.86
C MET A 135 -4.50 -12.51 -3.63
N GLU A 136 -5.44 -13.44 -3.82
CA GLU A 136 -6.87 -13.13 -3.80
C GLU A 136 -7.35 -12.65 -2.43
N GLN A 137 -6.85 -13.27 -1.37
CA GLN A 137 -7.15 -12.87 0.01
C GLN A 137 -6.73 -11.42 0.34
N TYR A 138 -5.77 -10.86 -0.38
CA TYR A 138 -5.23 -9.52 -0.15
C TYR A 138 -5.86 -8.46 -1.06
N HIS A 139 -6.61 -8.86 -2.09
CA HIS A 139 -7.19 -7.93 -3.06
C HIS A 139 -8.22 -7.00 -2.40
N GLY A 140 -8.09 -5.70 -2.66
CA GLY A 140 -9.04 -4.70 -2.16
C GLY A 140 -8.88 -4.40 -0.67
N ARG A 141 -7.86 -4.96 -0.02
CA ARG A 141 -7.54 -4.72 1.39
C ARG A 141 -6.44 -3.68 1.54
N THR A 142 -6.41 -3.03 2.70
CA THR A 142 -5.33 -2.09 2.99
C THR A 142 -3.97 -2.80 3.13
N VAL A 143 -2.87 -2.06 3.13
CA VAL A 143 -1.55 -2.55 3.55
C VAL A 143 -1.10 -1.79 4.80
N ASN A 144 -0.17 -2.35 5.57
CA ASN A 144 0.34 -1.73 6.80
C ASN A 144 1.34 -0.60 6.49
N LEU A 145 0.83 0.49 5.94
CA LEU A 145 1.55 1.71 5.67
C LEU A 145 0.81 2.86 6.35
N ARG A 146 1.45 3.51 7.33
CA ARG A 146 0.85 4.57 8.13
C ARG A 146 0.82 5.89 7.32
N PRO A 147 -0.36 6.43 6.97
CA PRO A 147 -0.47 7.59 6.07
C PRO A 147 0.28 8.84 6.53
N ASN A 148 0.36 9.06 7.84
CA ASN A 148 0.98 10.26 8.41
C ASN A 148 2.48 10.07 8.71
N CYS A 149 3.12 9.01 8.21
CA CYS A 149 4.54 8.76 8.44
C CYS A 149 5.39 9.62 7.50
N PRO A 150 6.34 10.43 8.01
CA PRO A 150 7.28 11.20 7.16
C PRO A 150 8.18 10.33 6.27
N ARG A 151 8.27 9.02 6.55
CA ARG A 151 9.07 8.05 5.78
C ARG A 151 8.23 7.14 4.91
N LEU A 152 6.93 7.40 4.81
CA LEU A 152 6.01 6.66 3.97
C LEU A 152 6.53 6.61 2.53
N PRO A 153 6.39 5.49 1.80
CA PRO A 153 6.84 5.46 0.42
C PRO A 153 6.18 6.53 -0.43
N PHE A 154 6.89 7.06 -1.43
CA PHE A 154 6.31 8.07 -2.30
C PHE A 154 5.13 7.50 -3.08
N HIS A 155 3.99 8.17 -3.03
CA HIS A 155 2.78 7.73 -3.72
C HIS A 155 2.99 7.69 -5.24
N GLY A 156 3.78 8.63 -5.77
CA GLY A 156 4.19 8.64 -7.18
C GLY A 156 5.01 7.42 -7.58
N ALA A 157 5.88 6.89 -6.71
CA ALA A 157 6.62 5.66 -7.01
C ALA A 157 5.67 4.47 -7.18
N PHE A 158 4.68 4.33 -6.29
CA PHE A 158 3.65 3.30 -6.42
C PHE A 158 2.79 3.47 -7.68
N LEU A 159 2.46 4.71 -8.04
CA LEU A 159 1.71 5.01 -9.26
C LEU A 159 2.46 4.54 -10.53
N ILE A 160 3.78 4.69 -10.55
CA ILE A 160 4.62 4.24 -11.66
C ILE A 160 4.74 2.72 -11.67
N HIS A 161 4.93 2.11 -10.50
CA HIS A 161 4.89 0.65 -10.37
C HIS A 161 3.56 0.06 -10.86
N GLU A 162 2.43 0.70 -10.56
CA GLU A 162 1.14 0.29 -11.09
C GLU A 162 1.10 0.29 -12.63
N MET A 163 1.66 1.32 -13.28
CA MET A 163 1.68 1.35 -14.74
C MET A 163 2.50 0.21 -15.33
N ARG A 164 3.57 -0.21 -14.65
CA ARG A 164 4.34 -1.41 -15.04
C ARG A 164 3.50 -2.66 -14.90
N VAL A 165 2.76 -2.80 -13.81
CA VAL A 165 1.87 -3.95 -13.59
C VAL A 165 0.79 -4.04 -14.67
N ARG A 166 0.15 -2.93 -15.01
CA ARG A 166 -0.83 -2.86 -16.11
C ARG A 166 -0.20 -3.16 -17.46
N GLY A 167 1.00 -2.63 -17.72
CA GLY A 167 1.75 -2.88 -18.95
C GLY A 167 2.22 -4.32 -19.09
N PHE A 168 2.52 -5.00 -17.97
CA PHE A 168 2.87 -6.41 -17.94
C PHE A 168 1.65 -7.32 -18.17
N TRP A 169 0.45 -6.88 -17.76
CA TRP A 169 -0.82 -7.60 -17.94
C TRP A 169 -1.82 -6.82 -18.81
N PRO A 170 -1.49 -6.50 -20.07
CA PRO A 170 -2.28 -5.56 -20.88
C PRO A 170 -3.69 -6.06 -21.22
N SER A 171 -3.93 -7.36 -21.14
CA SER A 171 -5.24 -7.98 -21.39
C SER A 171 -6.12 -8.09 -20.14
N GLN A 172 -5.61 -7.74 -18.96
CA GLN A 172 -6.39 -7.80 -17.73
C GLN A 172 -7.13 -6.48 -17.49
N ALA A 173 -8.44 -6.60 -17.24
CA ALA A 173 -9.28 -5.46 -16.90
C ALA A 173 -9.06 -5.00 -15.45
N ASP A 174 -9.49 -3.77 -15.17
CA ASP A 174 -9.52 -3.26 -13.81
C ASP A 174 -10.46 -4.06 -12.91
N ARG A 175 -9.92 -4.49 -11.78
CA ARG A 175 -10.68 -5.30 -10.82
C ARG A 175 -11.48 -4.40 -9.87
N PRO A 176 -12.78 -4.67 -9.69
CA PRO A 176 -13.60 -3.95 -8.72
C PRO A 176 -13.17 -4.29 -7.30
N ILE A 177 -13.22 -3.31 -6.41
CA ILE A 177 -13.00 -3.48 -4.97
C ILE A 177 -14.34 -3.36 -4.26
N ALA A 178 -14.70 -4.35 -3.44
CA ALA A 178 -15.91 -4.27 -2.63
C ALA A 178 -15.75 -3.21 -1.53
N LEU A 179 -16.80 -2.43 -1.27
CA LEU A 179 -16.87 -1.52 -0.13
C LEU A 179 -17.74 -2.12 0.99
N PRO A 180 -17.41 -1.85 2.27
CA PRO A 180 -16.29 -1.03 2.74
C PRO A 180 -14.93 -1.72 2.55
N ILE A 181 -13.88 -0.92 2.33
CA ILE A 181 -12.51 -1.46 2.27
C ILE A 181 -12.10 -1.97 3.64
N LEU A 182 -11.74 -3.25 3.67
CA LEU A 182 -11.30 -3.94 4.87
C LEU A 182 -9.80 -3.76 5.10
N GLU A 183 -9.41 -3.82 6.36
CA GLU A 183 -8.01 -3.95 6.72
C GLU A 183 -7.52 -5.38 6.50
N GLN A 184 -6.21 -5.57 6.47
CA GLN A 184 -5.66 -6.92 6.62
C GLN A 184 -5.97 -7.43 8.02
N ASP A 185 -6.29 -8.71 8.13
CA ASP A 185 -6.72 -9.32 9.38
C ASP A 185 -5.67 -9.16 10.51
N TRP A 186 -4.38 -9.11 10.15
CA TRP A 186 -3.28 -8.93 11.09
C TRP A 186 -3.06 -7.47 11.53
N ILE A 187 -3.58 -6.48 10.79
CA ILE A 187 -3.46 -5.05 11.13
C ILE A 187 -4.46 -4.69 12.23
N SER A 188 -5.69 -5.18 12.13
CA SER A 188 -6.73 -4.94 13.13
C SER A 188 -6.56 -5.80 14.39
N GLY A 189 -5.65 -6.76 14.36
CA GLY A 189 -5.38 -7.71 15.44
C GLY A 189 -4.22 -7.30 16.34
N SER A 190 -4.52 -6.56 17.41
CA SER A 190 -3.83 -6.71 18.71
C SER A 190 -4.12 -8.08 19.37
N SER A 191 -4.49 -9.10 18.59
CA SER A 191 -4.64 -10.47 19.06
C SER A 191 -3.28 -11.15 18.97
N SER A 192 -2.61 -11.23 20.11
CA SER A 192 -1.67 -12.30 20.42
C SER A 192 -2.38 -13.65 20.26
N GLY A 193 -2.46 -14.13 19.01
CA GLY A 193 -2.86 -15.49 18.67
C GLY A 193 -1.63 -16.40 18.72
N PRO A 194 -1.78 -17.66 19.18
CA PRO A 194 -0.64 -18.48 19.53
C PRO A 194 0.19 -18.82 18.29
N ILE A 195 1.48 -18.51 18.37
CA ILE A 195 2.51 -19.10 17.52
C ILE A 195 2.28 -20.62 17.57
N PRO A 196 1.95 -21.30 16.46
CA PRO A 196 1.92 -22.76 16.48
C PRO A 196 3.33 -23.23 16.85
N PRO A 197 3.51 -24.05 17.91
CA PRO A 197 4.84 -24.47 18.30
C PRO A 197 5.48 -25.21 17.13
N ALA A 198 6.67 -24.76 16.76
CA ALA A 198 7.55 -25.48 15.88
C ALA A 198 7.91 -26.82 16.55
N SER A 199 7.13 -27.87 16.26
CA SER A 199 7.52 -29.24 16.54
C SER A 199 8.56 -29.68 15.51
N GLY A 200 9.77 -29.18 15.68
CA GLY A 200 10.98 -29.68 15.03
C GLY A 200 11.89 -30.28 16.08
N ASN A 201 11.56 -31.48 16.58
CA ASN A 201 12.55 -32.27 17.32
C ASN A 201 13.51 -32.87 16.30
N ILE A 202 14.67 -32.25 16.14
CA ILE A 202 15.81 -32.80 15.43
C ILE A 202 16.50 -33.78 16.38
N THR A 203 16.37 -35.08 16.11
CA THR A 203 17.32 -36.09 16.58
C THR A 203 18.19 -36.52 15.39
N PRO A 204 19.53 -36.56 15.53
CA PRO A 204 20.43 -36.91 14.45
C PRO A 204 20.73 -38.42 14.44
N SER A 205 20.37 -39.13 13.37
CA SER A 205 21.13 -40.30 12.84
C SER A 205 20.38 -41.04 11.73
N GLY A 206 21.13 -41.47 10.71
CA GLY A 206 20.84 -42.72 10.00
C GLY A 206 20.28 -42.61 8.58
N SER A 207 21.19 -42.46 7.61
CA SER A 207 21.23 -43.12 6.29
C SER A 207 19.98 -43.81 5.68
N GLN A 208 19.70 -43.41 4.41
CA GLN A 208 19.09 -44.15 3.26
C GLN A 208 17.54 -44.18 3.15
N PRO A 209 16.95 -44.41 1.96
CA PRO A 209 17.08 -43.70 0.68
C PRO A 209 15.71 -43.16 0.17
N LEU A 210 15.74 -42.40 -0.94
CA LEU A 210 14.59 -41.81 -1.65
C LEU A 210 13.47 -42.83 -1.99
N PRO A 211 12.19 -42.41 -1.95
CA PRO A 211 11.22 -42.95 -2.89
C PRO A 211 10.45 -41.88 -3.70
N THR A 212 10.21 -42.31 -4.92
CA THR A 212 9.44 -41.84 -6.06
C THR A 212 8.04 -41.26 -5.82
N LEU A 213 7.69 -40.32 -6.73
CA LEU A 213 6.36 -39.86 -7.14
C LEU A 213 5.31 -40.98 -7.25
N ALA A 214 4.17 -40.83 -6.56
CA ALA A 214 2.86 -41.31 -7.02
C ALA A 214 1.70 -40.72 -6.18
N SER A 215 0.72 -40.16 -6.90
CA SER A 215 -0.73 -40.26 -6.66
C SER A 215 -1.40 -39.51 -5.50
N LEU A 216 -2.16 -38.49 -5.90
CA LEU A 216 -3.32 -37.91 -5.20
C LEU A 216 -4.46 -38.94 -5.05
N PRO A 217 -5.30 -38.83 -4.01
CA PRO A 217 -6.69 -39.21 -4.11
C PRO A 217 -7.63 -38.02 -3.94
N PHE A 218 -8.49 -37.89 -4.96
CA PHE A 218 -9.82 -37.31 -4.95
C PHE A 218 -10.64 -37.79 -3.75
N LEU A 219 -11.46 -36.90 -3.16
CA LEU A 219 -12.64 -37.30 -2.40
C LEU A 219 -13.80 -36.33 -2.72
N SER A 220 -14.82 -36.91 -3.34
CA SER A 220 -16.15 -36.34 -3.58
C SER A 220 -17.12 -36.89 -2.53
N THR A 221 -18.04 -36.05 -2.05
CA THR A 221 -19.25 -36.45 -1.31
C THR A 221 -20.25 -35.29 -1.45
N SER A 222 -21.21 -35.36 -2.37
CA SER A 222 -22.53 -36.03 -2.34
C SER A 222 -23.64 -35.18 -1.69
N LEU A 223 -24.62 -34.83 -2.54
CA LEU A 223 -25.92 -34.24 -2.22
C LEU A 223 -26.75 -35.15 -1.31
N SER A 224 -27.54 -34.52 -0.43
CA SER A 224 -28.70 -35.15 0.21
C SER A 224 -29.94 -34.28 -0.02
N THR A 225 -30.95 -34.89 -0.63
CA THR A 225 -32.28 -34.36 -0.91
C THR A 225 -33.27 -35.02 0.03
N SER A 226 -34.17 -34.26 0.65
CA SER A 226 -35.39 -34.79 1.31
C SER A 226 -36.49 -33.75 1.26
N GLY A 227 -37.68 -34.15 0.81
CA GLY A 227 -38.84 -33.28 0.54
C GLY A 227 -40.05 -33.48 1.45
N GLY A 228 -41.13 -32.77 1.08
CA GLY A 228 -42.52 -32.83 1.60
C GLY A 228 -42.82 -31.79 2.69
N GLY A 229 -43.93 -31.03 2.74
CA GLY A 229 -45.14 -30.85 1.94
C GLY A 229 -46.21 -30.07 2.78
N GLN A 230 -47.06 -29.27 2.10
CA GLN A 230 -48.36 -28.63 2.52
C GLN A 230 -48.39 -27.54 3.62
N GLN A 231 -48.73 -26.27 3.30
CA GLN A 231 -50.07 -25.60 3.18
C GLN A 231 -50.76 -25.29 4.54
N ASP A 232 -50.80 -24.01 4.98
CA ASP A 232 -52.00 -23.14 4.89
C ASP A 232 -51.79 -21.72 5.50
N GLN A 233 -52.72 -20.83 5.14
CA GLN A 233 -52.72 -19.35 5.14
C GLN A 233 -52.82 -18.64 6.50
N SER A 234 -52.31 -17.39 6.58
CA SER A 234 -53.08 -16.14 6.87
C SER A 234 -52.22 -15.04 7.52
N GLY A 235 -52.32 -13.79 7.05
CA GLY A 235 -51.96 -12.58 7.82
C GLY A 235 -50.92 -11.62 7.21
N SER A 236 -51.41 -10.67 6.40
CA SER A 236 -50.85 -9.33 6.10
C SER A 236 -50.24 -8.66 7.36
N ILE A 237 -49.13 -7.93 7.40
CA ILE A 237 -48.56 -6.89 6.52
C ILE A 237 -47.03 -7.05 6.58
N ALA A 238 -46.37 -7.28 5.44
CA ALA A 238 -44.93 -7.14 5.34
C ALA A 238 -44.65 -5.92 4.45
N ASP A 239 -44.02 -4.91 5.06
CA ASP A 239 -43.41 -3.79 4.35
C ASP A 239 -42.53 -4.33 3.21
N PRO A 240 -42.49 -3.65 2.04
CA PRO A 240 -41.59 -4.07 0.97
C PRO A 240 -40.16 -3.92 1.49
N LEU A 241 -39.51 -5.05 1.77
CA LEU A 241 -38.08 -5.10 2.04
C LEU A 241 -37.38 -4.64 0.76
N ASP A 242 -36.99 -3.37 0.78
CA ASP A 242 -36.21 -2.69 -0.24
C ASP A 242 -34.90 -3.48 -0.45
N THR A 243 -34.95 -4.42 -1.39
CA THR A 243 -33.89 -5.38 -1.72
C THR A 243 -33.24 -4.91 -3.01
N ASP A 244 -32.66 -3.71 -2.97
CA ASP A 244 -31.73 -3.25 -4.01
C ASP A 244 -30.52 -2.53 -3.42
N THR A 245 -29.92 -3.10 -2.37
CA THR A 245 -28.56 -2.73 -1.95
C THR A 245 -27.55 -3.51 -2.77
N GLN A 246 -27.39 -3.13 -4.04
CA GLN A 246 -26.22 -3.56 -4.83
C GLN A 246 -24.95 -3.22 -4.03
N PRO A 247 -24.01 -4.17 -3.87
CA PRO A 247 -22.78 -3.90 -3.14
C PRO A 247 -22.03 -2.76 -3.84
N LYS A 248 -21.76 -1.69 -3.09
CA LYS A 248 -21.02 -0.54 -3.62
C LYS A 248 -19.60 -1.02 -3.97
N VAL A 249 -19.20 -0.80 -5.22
CA VAL A 249 -17.89 -1.21 -5.73
C VAL A 249 -17.08 0.01 -6.15
N LEU A 250 -15.78 -0.06 -5.89
CA LEU A 250 -14.80 0.96 -6.23
C LEU A 250 -13.93 0.46 -7.38
N HIS A 251 -13.92 1.19 -8.49
CA HIS A 251 -13.08 0.88 -9.65
C HIS A 251 -11.85 1.77 -9.71
N MET A 252 -10.68 1.17 -9.51
CA MET A 252 -9.39 1.86 -9.66
C MET A 252 -8.97 1.90 -11.12
N THR A 253 -9.43 2.91 -11.85
CA THR A 253 -9.09 3.09 -13.26
C THR A 253 -7.64 3.54 -13.47
N ASN A 254 -7.13 3.42 -14.69
CA ASN A 254 -5.83 3.97 -15.09
C ASN A 254 -5.84 5.51 -15.00
N PRO A 255 -5.07 6.13 -14.08
CA PRO A 255 -5.08 7.56 -13.87
C PRO A 255 -4.39 8.32 -15.01
N PHE A 256 -3.49 7.68 -15.78
CA PHE A 256 -2.87 8.31 -16.95
C PHE A 256 -3.85 8.48 -18.12
N ALA A 257 -4.97 7.75 -18.11
CA ALA A 257 -6.06 7.95 -19.06
C ALA A 257 -6.95 9.17 -18.69
N ASN A 258 -6.79 9.73 -17.49
CA ASN A 258 -7.54 10.90 -17.02
C ASN A 258 -6.57 11.99 -16.54
N PRO A 259 -6.20 12.95 -17.40
CA PRO A 259 -5.24 14.01 -17.05
C PRO A 259 -5.63 14.83 -15.82
N ALA A 260 -6.93 15.10 -15.63
CA ALA A 260 -7.42 15.84 -14.46
C ALA A 260 -7.24 15.03 -13.17
N GLY A 261 -7.61 13.74 -13.19
CA GLY A 261 -7.39 12.84 -12.06
C GLY A 261 -5.91 12.63 -11.75
N LEU A 262 -5.05 12.57 -12.76
CA LEU A 262 -3.60 12.50 -12.58
C LEU A 262 -3.05 13.77 -11.93
N ALA A 263 -3.51 14.95 -12.36
CA ALA A 263 -3.11 16.21 -11.77
C ALA A 263 -3.56 16.30 -10.29
N ALA A 264 -4.80 15.91 -9.98
CA ALA A 264 -5.31 15.85 -8.61
C ALA A 264 -4.49 14.89 -7.72
N LEU A 265 -4.13 13.71 -8.25
CA LEU A 265 -3.24 12.79 -7.53
C LEU A 265 -1.87 13.41 -7.26
N LYS A 266 -1.23 14.02 -8.27
CA LYS A 266 0.07 14.68 -8.09
C LYS A 266 0.01 15.81 -7.05
N HIS A 267 -1.07 16.60 -7.07
CA HIS A 267 -1.32 17.61 -6.03
C HIS A 267 -1.37 16.95 -4.65
N SER A 268 -2.20 15.91 -4.50
CA SER A 268 -2.31 15.18 -3.23
C SER A 268 -0.98 14.60 -2.75
N PHE A 269 -0.06 14.23 -3.64
CA PHE A 269 1.26 13.71 -3.28
C PHE A 269 2.15 14.79 -2.66
N ALA A 270 2.10 16.02 -3.21
CA ALA A 270 2.89 17.16 -2.75
C ALA A 270 2.48 17.64 -1.34
N GLU A 271 1.24 17.36 -0.95
CA GLU A 271 0.68 17.70 0.37
C GLU A 271 1.06 16.69 1.46
N GLN A 272 1.66 15.55 1.12
CA GLN A 272 1.93 14.50 2.10
C GLN A 272 3.15 14.81 2.97
N ALA A 273 3.13 14.31 4.22
CA ALA A 273 4.23 14.49 5.17
C ALA A 273 5.57 13.94 4.66
N ASN A 274 5.55 12.86 3.88
CA ASN A 274 6.77 12.29 3.30
C ASN A 274 7.38 13.16 2.20
N TRP A 275 6.56 13.89 1.44
CA TRP A 275 7.02 14.86 0.46
C TRP A 275 7.73 16.01 1.14
N LYS A 276 7.09 16.63 2.13
CA LYS A 276 7.66 17.75 2.90
C LYS A 276 8.91 17.35 3.66
N ALA A 277 8.94 16.15 4.23
CA ALA A 277 10.14 15.61 4.85
C ALA A 277 11.29 15.50 3.85
N ALA A 278 11.04 15.06 2.61
CA ALA A 278 12.08 14.96 1.60
C ALA A 278 12.66 16.32 1.20
N GLN A 279 11.79 17.32 1.10
CA GLN A 279 12.19 18.69 0.81
C GLN A 279 13.08 19.23 1.93
N LEU A 280 12.66 19.10 3.20
CA LEU A 280 13.46 19.54 4.35
C LEU A 280 14.79 18.79 4.47
N GLU A 281 14.79 17.49 4.17
CA GLU A 281 15.99 16.65 4.21
C GLU A 281 16.98 16.96 3.10
N GLY A 282 16.53 17.34 1.91
CA GLY A 282 17.41 17.68 0.79
C GLY A 282 17.70 19.16 0.64
N GLU A 283 17.10 20.02 1.48
CA GLU A 283 17.38 21.45 1.48
C GLU A 283 18.77 21.76 2.07
N SER A 284 19.43 22.75 1.47
CA SER A 284 20.65 23.33 2.00
C SER A 284 20.31 24.28 3.14
N TRP A 285 20.77 23.95 4.35
CA TRP A 285 20.60 24.81 5.53
C TRP A 285 21.76 25.80 5.72
N GLU A 286 22.43 26.15 4.62
CA GLU A 286 23.45 27.19 4.58
C GLU A 286 22.78 28.57 4.51
N GLY A 287 23.41 29.57 5.13
CA GLY A 287 22.91 30.95 5.20
C GLY A 287 22.78 31.47 6.64
N THR A 288 22.11 32.61 6.79
CA THR A 288 21.80 33.18 8.11
C THR A 288 20.65 32.43 8.79
N ALA A 289 20.44 32.69 10.08
CA ALA A 289 19.34 32.11 10.82
C ALA A 289 17.98 32.51 10.22
N GLU A 290 17.84 33.76 9.80
CA GLU A 290 16.63 34.32 9.20
C GLU A 290 16.33 33.68 7.84
N GLU A 291 17.35 33.48 7.01
CA GLU A 291 17.23 32.77 5.72
C GLU A 291 16.77 31.33 5.93
N ASN A 292 17.33 30.63 6.91
CA ASN A 292 16.94 29.26 7.24
C ASN A 292 15.51 29.19 7.81
N VAL A 293 15.10 30.15 8.64
CA VAL A 293 13.71 30.25 9.12
C VAL A 293 12.75 30.47 7.95
N ALA A 294 13.09 31.35 7.01
CA ALA A 294 12.28 31.60 5.82
C ALA A 294 12.15 30.34 4.94
N LYS A 295 13.26 29.62 4.68
CA LYS A 295 13.26 28.33 3.96
C LYS A 295 12.36 27.30 4.63
N TRP A 296 12.45 27.18 5.95
CA TRP A 296 11.62 26.26 6.71
C TRP A 296 10.13 26.56 6.53
N HIS A 297 9.72 27.82 6.72
CA HIS A 297 8.34 28.25 6.54
C HIS A 297 7.85 28.03 5.11
N ALA A 298 8.67 28.28 4.09
CA ALA A 298 8.30 28.05 2.71
C ALA A 298 7.98 26.58 2.41
N ILE A 299 8.64 25.63 3.08
CA ILE A 299 8.39 24.20 2.89
C ILE A 299 7.18 23.74 3.70
N THR A 300 7.07 24.17 4.96
CA THR A 300 6.09 23.63 5.92
C THR A 300 4.77 24.39 5.97
N ALA A 301 4.70 25.61 5.43
CA ALA A 301 3.46 26.35 5.38
C ALA A 301 2.40 25.56 4.58
N PRO A 302 1.16 25.50 5.08
CA PRO A 302 0.05 24.99 4.28
C PRO A 302 -0.13 25.89 3.05
N ASP A 303 -0.43 25.28 1.90
CA ASP A 303 -0.64 26.04 0.67
C ASP A 303 -1.93 26.85 0.79
N THR A 304 -1.81 28.15 1.02
CA THR A 304 -2.96 29.06 1.17
C THR A 304 -3.51 29.54 -0.17
N SER A 305 -3.07 29.00 -1.30
CA SER A 305 -3.49 29.44 -2.64
C SER A 305 -4.84 28.86 -3.10
N VAL A 306 -5.56 28.17 -2.22
CA VAL A 306 -6.92 27.67 -2.47
C VAL A 306 -7.86 28.19 -1.38
N ILE A 307 -8.33 29.44 -1.54
CA ILE A 307 -9.56 29.97 -0.93
C ILE A 307 -10.37 30.61 -2.06
#